data_AF-A0A968PDK2-F1
#
_entry.id   AF-A0A968PDK2-F1
#
_cell.length_a   1.000
_cell.length_b   1.000
_cell.length_c   1.000
_cell.angle_alpha   90.00
_cell.angle_beta   90.00
_cell.angle_gamma   90.00
#
_symmetry.space_group_name_H-M   'P 1'
#
loop_
_entity.id
_entity.type
_entity.pdbx_description
1 polymer ?
#
loop_
_entity_poly.entity_id
_entity_poly.type
_entity_poly.pdbx_seq_one_letter_code
_entity_poly.pdbx_strand_id
1 'polypeptide(L)'
;MKQRWFTLQHLLLAAATFLLVIFTTWITISGGIQPTALPQQSGQQALALVQGKIAGLLYHGMVTLPALVIFWSSALGLGWWVQDQWLPDHRARRVVRLGIGLGLMLLLTMLAGWAGLLNAWTAWFLCAPGVWIAAWKIADRKRRGLLDIERWPNPPWTMTFCLIPATFMLIAAICPPGTLWSVEAFGYDTLAYHLQLPKEWIASGSITPLPHNVYSHLPSLVESGYMTTAADAWQHAGWPFMPVRFFMSPPPCSLLQLFGKAAS
;
A
#
# COMPACT_ATOMS: atom_id res chain seq x y z
N MET A 1 -9.57 -38.30 -13.36
CA MET A 1 -10.53 -37.29 -12.84
C MET A 1 -9.86 -36.15 -12.07
N LYS A 2 -9.00 -36.39 -11.07
CA LYS A 2 -8.35 -35.31 -10.26
C LYS A 2 -7.64 -34.22 -11.09
N GLN A 3 -7.00 -34.58 -12.19
CA GLN A 3 -6.27 -33.64 -13.05
C GLN A 3 -7.17 -32.66 -13.83
N ARG A 4 -8.42 -33.04 -14.17
CA ARG A 4 -9.36 -32.13 -14.87
C ARG A 4 -9.93 -31.06 -13.93
N TRP A 5 -10.26 -31.46 -12.69
CA TRP A 5 -10.69 -30.52 -11.65
C TRP A 5 -9.59 -29.51 -11.30
N PHE A 6 -8.33 -29.95 -11.33
CA PHE A 6 -7.17 -29.11 -11.10
C PHE A 6 -7.02 -28.00 -12.15
N THR A 7 -7.10 -28.33 -13.44
CA THR A 7 -7.01 -27.34 -14.52
C THR A 7 -8.16 -26.34 -14.48
N LEU A 8 -9.38 -26.82 -14.19
CA LEU A 8 -10.56 -25.95 -14.08
C LEU A 8 -10.42 -24.94 -12.93
N GLN A 9 -9.88 -25.35 -11.77
CA GLN A 9 -9.65 -24.46 -10.63
C GLN A 9 -8.68 -23.32 -10.96
N HIS A 10 -7.57 -23.62 -11.63
CA HIS A 10 -6.58 -22.61 -12.01
C HIS A 10 -7.16 -21.62 -13.04
N LEU A 11 -7.94 -22.13 -13.99
CA LEU A 11 -8.63 -21.30 -14.97
C LEU A 11 -9.65 -20.38 -14.30
N LEU A 12 -10.44 -20.87 -13.34
CA LEU A 12 -11.40 -20.06 -12.60
C LEU A 12 -10.71 -18.99 -11.73
N LEU A 13 -9.62 -19.34 -11.06
CA LEU A 13 -8.83 -18.39 -10.25
C LEU A 13 -8.20 -17.30 -11.13
N ALA A 14 -7.64 -17.70 -12.29
CA ALA A 14 -7.06 -16.77 -13.26
C ALA A 14 -8.13 -15.85 -13.87
N ALA A 15 -9.29 -16.40 -14.26
CA ALA A 15 -10.41 -15.63 -14.79
C ALA A 15 -10.97 -14.64 -13.75
N ALA A 16 -11.15 -15.08 -12.50
CA ALA A 16 -11.60 -14.22 -11.41
C ALA A 16 -10.62 -13.08 -11.14
N THR A 17 -9.31 -13.38 -11.11
CA THR A 17 -8.25 -12.37 -10.93
C THR A 17 -8.25 -11.38 -12.09
N PHE A 18 -8.40 -11.85 -13.32
CA PHE A 18 -8.44 -11.00 -14.51
C PHE A 18 -9.67 -10.08 -14.52
N LEU A 19 -10.86 -10.62 -14.23
CA LEU A 19 -12.10 -9.84 -14.11
C LEU A 19 -12.00 -8.80 -12.98
N LEU A 20 -11.37 -9.15 -11.86
CA LEU A 20 -11.10 -8.22 -10.78
C LEU A 20 -10.23 -7.06 -11.22
N VAL A 21 -9.14 -7.33 -11.95
CA VAL A 21 -8.26 -6.29 -12.50
C VAL A 21 -9.00 -5.38 -13.47
N ILE A 22 -9.82 -5.94 -14.37
CA ILE A 22 -10.64 -5.12 -15.30
C ILE A 22 -11.61 -4.25 -14.53
N PHE A 23 -12.37 -4.84 -13.61
CA PHE A 23 -13.40 -4.13 -12.84
C PHE A 23 -12.81 -3.01 -11.99
N THR A 24 -11.69 -3.28 -11.32
CA THR A 24 -11.00 -2.27 -10.51
C THR A 24 -10.41 -1.16 -11.38
N THR A 25 -9.78 -1.50 -12.51
CA THR A 25 -9.30 -0.50 -13.47
C THR A 25 -10.45 0.40 -13.96
N TRP A 26 -11.60 -0.20 -14.28
CA TRP A 26 -12.78 0.54 -14.72
C TRP A 26 -13.32 1.51 -13.65
N ILE A 27 -13.44 1.07 -12.39
CA ILE A 27 -13.86 1.92 -11.27
C ILE A 27 -12.90 3.11 -11.10
N THR A 28 -11.59 2.84 -11.13
CA THR A 28 -10.54 3.85 -10.94
C THR A 28 -10.63 4.92 -12.03
N ILE A 29 -10.77 4.49 -13.29
CA ILE A 29 -10.88 5.38 -14.45
C ILE A 29 -12.16 6.22 -14.36
N SER A 30 -13.29 5.57 -14.04
CA SER A 30 -14.61 6.20 -13.94
C SER A 30 -14.75 7.18 -12.78
N GLY A 31 -13.79 7.21 -11.85
CA GLY A 31 -13.85 8.09 -10.69
C GLY A 31 -14.80 7.60 -9.61
N GLY A 32 -15.00 6.27 -9.49
CA GLY A 32 -15.87 5.64 -8.50
C GLY A 32 -17.16 5.05 -9.08
N ILE A 33 -18.04 4.59 -8.18
CA ILE A 33 -19.30 3.91 -8.55
C ILE A 33 -20.44 4.93 -8.79
N GLN A 34 -20.34 6.12 -8.21
CA GLN A 34 -21.32 7.19 -8.43
C GLN A 34 -20.83 8.17 -9.49
N PRO A 35 -21.47 8.24 -10.67
CA PRO A 35 -21.22 9.32 -11.60
C PRO A 35 -21.86 10.57 -11.03
N THR A 36 -21.10 11.40 -10.31
CA THR A 36 -21.42 12.83 -10.30
C THR A 36 -21.48 13.23 -11.77
N ALA A 37 -22.61 13.77 -12.23
CA ALA A 37 -22.79 14.21 -13.61
C ALA A 37 -21.53 14.96 -14.03
N LEU A 38 -20.71 14.32 -14.86
CA LEU A 38 -19.48 14.95 -15.31
C LEU A 38 -19.96 16.25 -15.96
N PRO A 39 -19.34 17.41 -15.65
CA PRO A 39 -19.51 18.59 -16.47
C PRO A 39 -19.38 18.12 -17.91
N GLN A 40 -20.22 18.61 -18.81
CA GLN A 40 -20.28 18.18 -20.21
C GLN A 40 -18.93 18.51 -20.89
N GLN A 41 -17.92 17.70 -20.60
CA GLN A 41 -16.55 17.85 -21.02
C GLN A 41 -16.49 17.31 -22.44
N SER A 42 -15.73 17.99 -23.29
CA SER A 42 -15.51 17.49 -24.65
C SER A 42 -14.84 16.11 -24.58
N GLY A 43 -15.09 15.24 -25.55
CA GLY A 43 -14.50 13.89 -25.56
C GLY A 43 -12.96 13.89 -25.46
N GLN A 44 -12.31 14.97 -25.90
CA GLN A 44 -10.86 15.17 -25.76
C GLN A 44 -10.42 15.43 -24.31
N GLN A 45 -11.19 16.22 -23.53
CA GLN A 45 -10.89 16.47 -22.12
C GLN A 45 -11.03 15.21 -21.28
N ALA A 46 -12.07 14.41 -21.54
CA ALA A 46 -12.26 13.12 -20.87
C ALA A 46 -11.10 12.16 -21.17
N LEU A 47 -10.68 12.05 -22.44
CA LEU A 47 -9.55 11.19 -22.82
C LEU A 47 -8.23 11.63 -22.16
N ALA A 48 -7.95 12.94 -22.16
CA ALA A 48 -6.75 13.49 -21.53
C ALA A 48 -6.72 13.21 -20.01
N LEU A 49 -7.87 13.32 -19.33
CA LEU A 49 -7.99 13.00 -17.91
C LEU A 49 -7.71 11.51 -17.64
N VAL A 50 -8.29 10.61 -18.44
CA VAL A 50 -8.06 9.15 -18.31
C VAL A 50 -6.59 8.81 -18.52
N GLN A 51 -5.97 9.37 -19.58
CA GLN A 51 -4.55 9.17 -19.86
C GLN A 51 -3.68 9.69 -18.71
N GLY A 52 -3.98 10.88 -18.18
CA GLY A 52 -3.27 11.44 -17.03
C GLY A 52 -3.36 10.56 -15.78
N LYS A 53 -4.56 10.03 -15.48
CA LYS A 53 -4.75 9.09 -14.35
C LYS A 53 -3.97 7.79 -14.53
N ILE A 54 -3.99 7.19 -15.73
CA ILE A 54 -3.24 5.96 -16.02
C ILE A 54 -1.73 6.21 -15.89
N ALA A 55 -1.23 7.31 -16.46
CA ALA A 55 0.18 7.68 -16.36
C ALA A 55 0.60 7.90 -14.89
N GLY A 56 -0.22 8.61 -14.11
CA GLY A 56 0.01 8.81 -12.67
C GLY A 56 0.03 7.48 -11.90
N LEU A 57 -0.92 6.59 -12.16
CA LEU A 57 -0.96 5.26 -11.54
C LEU A 57 0.31 4.45 -11.85
N LEU A 58 0.74 4.41 -13.12
CA LEU A 58 1.94 3.70 -13.53
C LEU A 58 3.19 4.29 -12.89
N TYR A 59 3.32 5.62 -12.88
CA TYR A 59 4.44 6.32 -12.26
C TYR A 59 4.52 6.03 -10.76
N HIS A 60 3.43 6.23 -10.02
CA HIS A 60 3.40 5.95 -8.59
C HIS A 60 3.61 4.46 -8.29
N GLY A 61 3.06 3.57 -9.12
CA GLY A 61 3.31 2.13 -9.02
C GLY A 61 4.80 1.81 -9.15
N MET A 62 5.48 2.34 -10.16
CA MET A 62 6.92 2.12 -10.36
C MET A 62 7.79 2.67 -9.21
N VAL A 63 7.42 3.83 -8.65
CA VAL A 63 8.16 4.46 -7.55
C VAL A 63 7.93 3.74 -6.22
N THR A 64 6.70 3.29 -5.94
CA THR A 64 6.34 2.71 -4.65
C THR A 64 6.57 1.20 -4.56
N LEU A 65 6.54 0.49 -5.69
CA LEU A 65 6.67 -0.96 -5.71
C LEU A 65 7.99 -1.48 -5.09
N PRO A 66 9.18 -0.88 -5.34
CA PRO A 66 10.41 -1.30 -4.67
C PRO A 66 10.33 -1.20 -3.14
N ALA A 67 9.81 -0.09 -2.61
CA ALA A 67 9.63 0.12 -1.18
C ALA A 67 8.68 -0.94 -0.58
N LEU A 68 7.59 -1.26 -1.29
CA LEU A 68 6.68 -2.34 -0.91
C LEU A 68 7.37 -3.70 -0.92
N VAL A 69 8.16 -4.02 -1.95
CA VAL A 69 8.92 -5.28 -2.03
C VAL A 69 9.88 -5.41 -0.87
N ILE A 70 10.59 -4.34 -0.51
CA ILE A 70 11.51 -4.30 0.64
C ILE A 70 10.74 -4.53 1.94
N PHE A 71 9.65 -3.81 2.16
CA PHE A 71 8.82 -3.93 3.35
C PHE A 71 8.26 -5.35 3.52
N TRP A 72 7.66 -5.91 2.47
CA TRP A 72 7.10 -7.27 2.49
C TRP A 72 8.17 -8.35 2.63
N SER A 73 9.35 -8.15 2.01
CA SER A 73 10.49 -9.06 2.19
C SER A 73 11.02 -9.00 3.62
N SER A 74 11.03 -7.81 4.24
CA SER A 74 11.38 -7.66 5.65
C SER A 74 10.41 -8.41 6.55
N ALA A 75 9.11 -8.18 6.38
CA ALA A 75 8.06 -8.89 7.09
C ALA A 75 8.22 -10.41 6.95
N LEU A 76 8.43 -10.92 5.73
CA LEU A 76 8.66 -12.35 5.50
C LEU A 76 9.87 -12.90 6.29
N GLY A 77 11.00 -12.19 6.26
CA GLY A 77 12.22 -12.60 6.95
C GLY A 77 12.11 -12.58 8.46
N LEU A 78 11.54 -11.51 9.02
CA LEU A 78 11.25 -11.44 10.47
C LEU A 78 10.27 -12.53 10.89
N GLY A 79 9.23 -12.77 10.09
CA GLY A 79 8.29 -13.86 10.30
C GLY A 79 8.95 -15.24 10.29
N TRP A 80 9.92 -15.46 9.42
CA TRP A 80 10.74 -16.67 9.42
C TRP A 80 11.55 -16.82 10.70
N TRP A 81 12.21 -15.75 11.14
CA TRP A 81 13.03 -15.77 12.35
C TRP A 81 12.20 -16.07 13.60
N VAL A 82 11.10 -15.33 13.82
CA VAL A 82 10.23 -15.56 14.99
C VAL A 82 9.67 -16.97 14.95
N GLN A 83 9.21 -17.44 13.79
CA GLN A 83 8.63 -18.77 13.76
C GLN A 83 9.65 -19.88 14.01
N ASP A 84 10.84 -19.79 13.42
CA ASP A 84 11.85 -20.84 13.60
C ASP A 84 12.35 -20.92 15.04
N GLN A 85 12.31 -19.81 15.79
CA GLN A 85 12.77 -19.75 17.19
C GLN A 85 11.65 -20.04 18.20
N TRP A 86 10.41 -19.60 17.94
CA TRP A 86 9.34 -19.59 18.95
C TRP A 86 8.16 -20.51 18.61
N LEU A 87 7.99 -20.89 17.34
CA LEU A 87 6.79 -21.56 16.83
C LEU A 87 7.14 -22.65 15.79
N PRO A 88 7.98 -23.65 16.12
CA PRO A 88 8.50 -24.61 15.14
C PRO A 88 7.42 -25.51 14.49
N ASP A 89 6.33 -25.84 15.21
CA ASP A 89 5.35 -26.87 14.82
C ASP A 89 3.91 -26.38 14.62
N HIS A 90 3.72 -25.38 13.74
CA HIS A 90 2.37 -24.90 13.40
C HIS A 90 1.89 -25.38 12.02
N ARG A 91 0.67 -25.92 11.97
CA ARG A 91 0.01 -26.36 10.72
C ARG A 91 -0.15 -25.23 9.69
N ALA A 92 -0.39 -24.00 10.15
CA ALA A 92 -0.53 -22.82 9.30
C ALA A 92 0.78 -22.06 9.08
N ARG A 93 1.92 -22.79 9.03
CA ARG A 93 3.28 -22.24 9.07
C ARG A 93 3.50 -21.04 8.14
N ARG A 94 2.97 -21.07 6.92
CA ARG A 94 3.19 -20.02 5.91
C ARG A 94 2.41 -18.73 6.18
N VAL A 95 1.13 -18.85 6.53
CA VAL A 95 0.27 -17.68 6.80
C VAL A 95 0.68 -17.00 8.10
N VAL A 96 0.98 -17.79 9.13
CA VAL A 96 1.42 -17.31 10.43
C VAL A 96 2.75 -16.55 10.33
N ARG A 97 3.69 -16.99 9.47
CA ARG A 97 4.95 -16.24 9.22
C ARG A 97 4.67 -14.82 8.77
N LEU A 98 3.88 -14.67 7.70
CA LEU A 98 3.64 -13.36 7.13
C LEU A 98 2.87 -12.47 8.10
N GLY A 99 1.88 -13.02 8.80
CA GLY A 99 1.11 -12.29 9.81
C GLY A 99 1.97 -11.80 10.98
N ILE A 100 2.80 -12.66 11.56
CA ILE A 100 3.71 -12.28 12.65
C ILE A 100 4.74 -11.26 12.17
N GLY A 101 5.34 -11.50 11.02
CA GLY A 101 6.33 -10.60 10.44
C GLY A 101 5.77 -9.21 10.15
N LEU A 102 4.57 -9.15 9.57
CA LEU A 102 3.86 -7.89 9.32
C LEU A 102 3.51 -7.20 10.63
N GLY A 103 2.94 -7.92 11.60
CA GLY A 103 2.62 -7.37 12.91
C GLY A 103 3.86 -6.80 13.63
N LEU A 104 4.99 -7.50 13.55
CA LEU A 104 6.25 -7.02 14.11
C LEU A 104 6.77 -5.77 13.39
N MET A 105 6.73 -5.73 12.06
CA MET A 105 7.11 -4.54 11.29
C MET A 105 6.26 -3.32 11.69
N LEU A 106 4.93 -3.47 11.72
CA LEU A 106 4.02 -2.38 12.11
C LEU A 106 4.27 -1.92 13.55
N LEU A 107 4.47 -2.86 14.47
CA LEU A 107 4.76 -2.53 15.87
C LEU A 107 6.10 -1.78 16.01
N LEU A 108 7.16 -2.27 15.37
CA LEU A 108 8.48 -1.63 15.42
C LEU A 108 8.44 -0.22 14.81
N THR A 109 7.73 -0.04 13.69
CA THR A 109 7.55 1.28 13.09
C THR A 109 6.77 2.21 14.00
N MET A 110 5.70 1.74 14.63
CA MET A 110 4.93 2.55 15.58
C MET A 110 5.79 2.98 16.77
N LEU A 111 6.58 2.06 17.34
CA LEU A 111 7.49 2.36 18.45
C LEU A 111 8.57 3.38 18.06
N ALA A 112 9.17 3.22 16.88
CA ALA A 112 10.08 4.22 16.32
C ALA A 112 9.37 5.57 16.13
N GLY A 113 8.08 5.53 15.77
CA GLY A 113 7.24 6.71 15.63
C GLY A 113 7.00 7.46 16.92
N TRP A 114 6.66 6.77 18.00
CA TRP A 114 6.55 7.37 19.32
C TRP A 114 7.88 7.92 19.83
N ALA A 115 9.00 7.32 19.43
CA ALA A 115 10.34 7.80 19.77
C ALA A 115 10.80 9.02 18.92
N GLY A 116 10.00 9.49 17.97
CA GLY A 116 10.39 10.60 17.09
C GLY A 116 11.47 10.25 16.06
N LEU A 117 11.55 8.97 15.68
CA LEU A 117 12.58 8.45 14.78
C LEU A 117 12.06 8.18 13.37
N LEU A 118 10.98 8.85 12.92
CA LEU A 118 10.39 8.58 11.60
C LEU A 118 11.14 9.34 10.52
N ASN A 119 12.14 8.66 10.00
CA ASN A 119 12.91 9.11 8.85
C ASN A 119 13.29 7.87 8.03
N ALA A 120 13.84 8.10 6.83
CA ALA A 120 14.15 7.01 5.95
C ALA A 120 15.28 6.11 6.49
N TRP A 121 16.24 6.63 7.24
CA TRP A 121 17.29 5.80 7.84
C TRP A 121 16.68 4.78 8.77
N THR A 122 15.77 5.21 9.63
CA THR A 122 15.03 4.30 10.50
C THR A 122 14.22 3.28 9.69
N ALA A 123 13.57 3.69 8.60
CA ALA A 123 12.88 2.75 7.72
C ALA A 123 13.83 1.68 7.14
N TRP A 124 15.00 2.09 6.65
CA TRP A 124 16.03 1.16 6.16
C TRP A 124 16.56 0.24 7.26
N PHE A 125 16.84 0.76 8.45
CA PHE A 125 17.30 -0.04 9.60
C PHE A 125 16.25 -1.05 10.06
N LEU A 126 14.97 -0.70 10.04
CA LEU A 126 13.89 -1.62 10.38
C LEU A 126 13.70 -2.71 9.32
N CYS A 127 13.87 -2.37 8.04
CA CYS A 127 13.71 -3.32 6.93
C CYS A 127 14.92 -4.24 6.73
N ALA A 128 16.14 -3.76 6.92
CA ALA A 128 17.36 -4.46 6.54
C ALA A 128 17.52 -5.85 7.18
N PRO A 129 17.27 -6.05 8.50
CA PRO A 129 17.41 -7.37 9.12
C PRO A 129 16.44 -8.39 8.53
N GLY A 130 15.18 -8.00 8.31
CA GLY A 130 14.18 -8.87 7.72
C GLY A 130 14.55 -9.25 6.28
N VAL A 131 14.94 -8.26 5.46
CA VAL A 131 15.36 -8.52 4.06
C VAL A 131 16.55 -9.47 4.03
N TRP A 132 17.55 -9.25 4.89
CA TRP A 132 18.73 -10.12 5.00
C TRP A 132 18.34 -11.56 5.35
N ILE A 133 17.51 -11.75 6.38
CA ILE A 133 17.03 -13.07 6.80
C ILE A 133 16.24 -13.74 5.68
N ALA A 134 15.38 -13.00 4.99
CA ALA A 134 14.61 -13.52 3.87
C ALA A 134 15.51 -14.00 2.73
N ALA A 135 16.47 -13.15 2.31
CA ALA A 135 17.43 -13.49 1.27
C ALA A 135 18.26 -14.72 1.65
N TRP A 136 18.76 -14.79 2.89
CA TRP A 136 19.52 -15.93 3.39
C TRP A 136 18.71 -17.23 3.38
N LYS A 137 17.47 -17.21 3.89
CA LYS A 137 16.59 -18.39 3.90
C LYS A 137 16.21 -18.85 2.50
N ILE A 138 15.98 -17.92 1.57
CA ILE A 138 15.71 -18.25 0.16
C ILE A 138 16.95 -18.89 -0.47
N ALA A 139 18.14 -18.31 -0.25
CA ALA A 139 19.40 -18.85 -0.77
C ALA A 139 19.70 -20.25 -0.19
N ASP A 140 19.53 -20.46 1.12
CA ASP A 140 19.71 -21.76 1.77
C ASP A 140 18.73 -22.82 1.22
N ARG A 141 17.44 -22.46 1.09
CA ARG A 141 16.44 -23.34 0.46
C ARG A 141 16.77 -23.67 -0.99
N LYS A 142 17.25 -22.69 -1.76
CA LYS A 142 17.71 -22.90 -3.15
C LYS A 142 18.87 -23.90 -3.19
N ARG A 143 19.89 -23.71 -2.34
CA ARG A 143 21.06 -24.61 -2.23
C ARG A 143 20.66 -26.03 -1.86
N ARG A 144 19.64 -26.20 -1.02
CA ARG A 144 19.09 -27.52 -0.64
C ARG A 144 18.11 -28.12 -1.65
N GLY A 145 17.87 -27.46 -2.80
CA GLY A 145 16.89 -27.92 -3.79
C GLY A 145 15.44 -27.91 -3.31
N LEU A 146 15.12 -27.07 -2.31
CA LEU A 146 13.78 -27.00 -1.69
C LEU A 146 12.86 -25.95 -2.35
N LEU A 147 13.36 -25.18 -3.32
CA LEU A 147 12.58 -24.23 -4.13
C LEU A 147 12.10 -24.85 -5.44
N ASP A 148 11.76 -26.12 -5.41
CA ASP A 148 11.18 -26.80 -6.55
C ASP A 148 9.72 -26.35 -6.70
N ILE A 149 9.43 -25.58 -7.76
CA ILE A 149 8.10 -25.06 -8.07
C ILE A 149 7.11 -26.21 -8.26
N GLU A 150 7.57 -27.36 -8.77
CA GLU A 150 6.73 -28.55 -8.97
C GLU A 150 6.27 -29.15 -7.63
N ARG A 151 6.97 -28.86 -6.53
CA ARG A 151 6.64 -29.29 -5.17
C ARG A 151 5.84 -28.25 -4.39
N TRP A 152 5.46 -27.14 -5.00
CA TRP A 152 4.59 -26.19 -4.32
C TRP A 152 3.24 -26.86 -4.07
N PRO A 153 2.77 -26.89 -2.81
CA PRO A 153 1.47 -27.46 -2.53
C PRO A 153 0.43 -26.65 -3.26
N ASN A 154 -0.46 -27.35 -3.95
CA ASN A 154 -1.62 -26.74 -4.58
C ASN A 154 -2.39 -25.95 -3.51
N PRO A 155 -2.71 -24.67 -3.74
CA PRO A 155 -3.54 -23.93 -2.80
C PRO A 155 -4.86 -24.69 -2.61
N PRO A 156 -5.32 -24.90 -1.36
CA PRO A 156 -6.59 -25.56 -1.15
C PRO A 156 -7.69 -24.72 -1.80
N TRP A 157 -8.69 -25.38 -2.38
CA TRP A 157 -9.80 -24.71 -3.07
C TRP A 157 -10.50 -23.67 -2.19
N THR A 158 -10.43 -23.82 -0.87
CA THR A 158 -10.95 -22.85 0.11
C THR A 158 -10.23 -21.50 0.09
N MET A 159 -8.98 -21.41 -0.38
CA MET A 159 -8.30 -20.13 -0.59
C MET A 159 -8.98 -19.26 -1.64
N THR A 160 -9.79 -19.85 -2.53
CA THR A 160 -10.62 -19.09 -3.49
C THR A 160 -11.62 -18.19 -2.75
N PHE A 161 -12.07 -18.57 -1.54
CA PHE A 161 -12.92 -17.70 -0.74
C PHE A 161 -12.20 -16.44 -0.26
N CYS A 162 -10.86 -16.46 -0.12
CA CYS A 162 -10.09 -15.27 0.20
C CYS A 162 -10.05 -14.26 -0.96
N LEU A 163 -10.36 -14.67 -2.19
CA LEU A 163 -10.44 -13.75 -3.32
C LEU A 163 -11.59 -12.76 -3.16
N ILE A 164 -12.69 -13.15 -2.50
CA ILE A 164 -13.84 -12.28 -2.29
C ILE A 164 -13.46 -11.08 -1.39
N PRO A 165 -12.99 -11.26 -0.14
CA PRO A 165 -12.57 -10.12 0.67
C PRO A 165 -11.38 -9.39 0.06
N ALA A 166 -10.42 -10.07 -0.59
CA ALA A 166 -9.33 -9.40 -1.29
C ALA A 166 -9.84 -8.49 -2.43
N THR A 167 -10.87 -8.93 -3.15
CA THR A 167 -11.56 -8.15 -4.18
C THR A 167 -12.19 -6.89 -3.58
N PHE A 168 -12.94 -7.05 -2.49
CA PHE A 168 -13.56 -5.91 -1.80
C PHE A 168 -12.54 -4.93 -1.26
N MET A 169 -11.45 -5.42 -0.66
CA MET A 169 -10.36 -4.57 -0.19
C MET A 169 -9.65 -3.85 -1.34
N LEU A 170 -9.46 -4.52 -2.48
CA LEU A 170 -8.87 -3.90 -3.66
C LEU A 170 -9.78 -2.80 -4.21
N ILE A 171 -11.08 -3.08 -4.36
CA ILE A 171 -12.10 -2.09 -4.78
C ILE A 171 -12.13 -0.92 -3.80
N ALA A 172 -12.11 -1.17 -2.50
CA ALA A 172 -12.06 -0.12 -1.49
C ALA A 172 -10.80 0.75 -1.63
N ALA A 173 -9.64 0.13 -1.89
CA ALA A 173 -8.36 0.83 -2.01
C ALA A 173 -8.22 1.70 -3.26
N ILE A 174 -8.97 1.40 -4.32
CA ILE A 174 -8.89 2.10 -5.61
C ILE A 174 -10.06 3.06 -5.87
N CYS A 175 -11.14 2.95 -5.10
CA CYS A 175 -12.26 3.87 -5.19
C CYS A 175 -11.85 5.25 -4.69
N PRO A 176 -12.13 6.33 -5.45
CA PRO A 176 -11.89 7.67 -4.94
C PRO A 176 -12.71 7.94 -3.68
N PRO A 177 -12.16 8.73 -2.75
CA PRO A 177 -12.92 9.28 -1.64
C PRO A 177 -14.16 10.02 -2.13
N GLY A 178 -15.26 9.96 -1.39
CA GLY A 178 -16.54 10.53 -1.81
C GLY A 178 -17.44 9.55 -2.56
N THR A 179 -16.92 8.38 -2.98
CA THR A 179 -17.63 7.49 -3.92
C THR A 179 -18.21 6.23 -3.27
N LEU A 180 -17.67 5.84 -2.11
CA LEU A 180 -18.13 4.71 -1.30
C LEU A 180 -18.62 5.20 0.07
N TRP A 181 -19.42 4.37 0.74
CA TRP A 181 -19.81 4.53 2.15
C TRP A 181 -20.43 5.88 2.53
N SER A 182 -21.62 6.18 1.99
CA SER A 182 -22.38 7.38 2.36
C SER A 182 -22.62 7.54 3.87
N VAL A 183 -22.60 6.42 4.60
CA VAL A 183 -22.79 6.36 6.05
C VAL A 183 -21.56 6.79 6.87
N GLU A 184 -20.37 6.87 6.28
CA GLU A 184 -19.10 7.24 6.94
C GLU A 184 -18.53 8.51 6.31
N ALA A 185 -19.36 9.54 6.20
CA ALA A 185 -19.03 10.79 5.51
C ALA A 185 -18.40 10.54 4.13
N PHE A 186 -18.95 9.59 3.36
CA PHE A 186 -18.43 9.20 2.03
C PHE A 186 -16.96 8.74 2.04
N GLY A 187 -16.48 8.17 3.15
CA GLY A 187 -15.11 7.72 3.32
C GLY A 187 -14.10 8.85 3.58
N TYR A 188 -14.56 10.05 3.92
CA TYR A 188 -13.66 11.14 4.30
C TYR A 188 -12.91 10.85 5.61
N ASP A 189 -13.51 10.10 6.54
CA ASP A 189 -12.83 9.70 7.77
C ASP A 189 -11.61 8.83 7.44
N THR A 190 -11.78 7.83 6.58
CA THR A 190 -10.72 6.94 6.06
C THR A 190 -9.55 7.73 5.49
N LEU A 191 -9.80 8.81 4.73
CA LEU A 191 -8.74 9.69 4.25
C LEU A 191 -8.02 10.43 5.37
N ALA A 192 -8.79 10.95 6.33
CA ALA A 192 -8.25 11.77 7.41
C ALA A 192 -7.21 10.98 8.21
N TYR A 193 -7.47 9.70 8.52
CA TYR A 193 -6.55 8.90 9.32
C TYR A 193 -5.59 8.00 8.52
N HIS A 194 -5.94 7.54 7.31
CA HIS A 194 -5.00 6.72 6.52
C HIS A 194 -4.07 7.50 5.59
N LEU A 195 -4.38 8.77 5.26
CA LEU A 195 -3.54 9.57 4.36
C LEU A 195 -3.03 10.85 5.00
N GLN A 196 -3.93 11.66 5.57
CA GLN A 196 -3.54 12.95 6.14
C GLN A 196 -2.69 12.78 7.40
N LEU A 197 -3.07 11.89 8.34
CA LEU A 197 -2.27 11.64 9.55
C LEU A 197 -0.84 11.15 9.26
N PRO A 198 -0.60 10.07 8.47
CA PRO A 198 0.75 9.66 8.13
C PRO A 198 1.58 10.79 7.54
N LYS A 199 1.00 11.61 6.64
CA LYS A 199 1.71 12.74 6.05
C LYS A 199 2.21 13.73 7.11
N GLU A 200 1.37 14.10 8.07
CA GLU A 200 1.74 15.02 9.16
C GLU A 200 2.75 14.40 10.13
N TRP A 201 2.66 13.11 10.41
CA TRP A 201 3.63 12.40 11.24
C TRP A 201 4.98 12.21 10.55
N ILE A 202 5.02 11.96 9.23
CA ILE A 202 6.30 11.90 8.50
C ILE A 202 6.92 13.31 8.47
N ALA A 203 6.10 14.35 8.26
CA ALA A 203 6.56 15.74 8.26
C ALA A 203 7.14 16.17 9.62
N SER A 204 6.55 15.71 10.73
CA SER A 204 7.05 15.98 12.09
C SER A 204 8.14 15.00 12.57
N GLY A 205 8.28 13.86 11.90
CA GLY A 205 9.19 12.78 12.30
C GLY A 205 8.70 11.95 13.50
N SER A 206 7.45 12.14 13.95
CA SER A 206 6.92 11.51 15.15
C SER A 206 5.42 11.18 15.04
N ILE A 207 5.00 10.08 15.64
CA ILE A 207 3.57 9.76 15.85
C ILE A 207 3.17 10.46 17.15
N THR A 208 2.45 11.56 17.01
CA THR A 208 1.94 12.35 18.15
C THR A 208 0.46 12.66 17.96
N PRO A 209 -0.30 12.80 19.05
CA PRO A 209 -1.66 13.31 18.97
C PRO A 209 -1.71 14.68 18.31
N LEU A 210 -2.70 14.89 17.45
CA LEU A 210 -2.95 16.13 16.71
C LEU A 210 -4.31 16.70 17.12
N PRO A 211 -4.39 18.02 17.40
CA PRO A 211 -5.60 18.63 17.94
C PRO A 211 -6.79 18.63 16.97
N HIS A 212 -6.53 18.58 15.66
CA HIS A 212 -7.55 18.59 14.61
C HIS A 212 -7.99 17.20 14.16
N ASN A 213 -7.47 16.12 14.74
CA ASN A 213 -7.80 14.78 14.31
C ASN A 213 -7.89 13.81 15.50
N VAL A 214 -9.11 13.37 15.83
CA VAL A 214 -9.37 12.47 16.96
C VAL A 214 -8.67 11.12 16.80
N TYR A 215 -8.55 10.60 15.57
CA TYR A 215 -7.93 9.30 15.31
C TYR A 215 -6.44 9.27 15.62
N SER A 216 -5.77 10.44 15.67
CA SER A 216 -4.36 10.53 16.06
C SER A 216 -4.09 10.14 17.51
N HIS A 217 -5.13 10.04 18.34
CA HIS A 217 -5.04 9.61 19.73
C HIS A 217 -5.20 8.09 19.89
N LEU A 218 -5.54 7.37 18.82
CA LEU A 218 -5.71 5.92 18.83
C LEU A 218 -4.43 5.20 18.39
N PRO A 219 -4.25 3.91 18.72
CA PRO A 219 -3.15 3.11 18.19
C PRO A 219 -3.26 2.99 16.66
N SER A 220 -2.31 3.59 15.93
CA SER A 220 -2.34 3.68 14.46
C SER A 220 -1.30 2.75 13.83
N LEU A 221 -1.49 1.44 14.04
CA LEU A 221 -0.52 0.41 13.64
C LEU A 221 -0.35 0.36 12.12
N VAL A 222 -1.45 0.38 11.36
CA VAL A 222 -1.42 0.31 9.89
C VAL A 222 -0.86 1.59 9.30
N GLU A 223 -1.26 2.73 9.85
CA GLU A 223 -0.84 4.06 9.45
C GLU A 223 0.67 4.22 9.63
N SER A 224 1.23 3.68 10.71
CA SER A 224 2.67 3.65 10.92
C SER A 224 3.37 2.90 9.78
N GLY A 225 2.80 1.80 9.29
CA GLY A 225 3.33 1.06 8.14
C GLY A 225 3.46 1.90 6.88
N TYR A 226 2.49 2.79 6.59
CA TYR A 226 2.59 3.73 5.47
C TYR A 226 3.84 4.61 5.59
N MET A 227 4.23 4.97 6.80
CA MET A 227 5.40 5.82 7.05
C MET A 227 6.71 5.13 6.68
N THR A 228 6.88 3.84 6.96
CA THR A 228 8.07 3.10 6.53
C THR A 228 8.16 3.02 5.02
N THR A 229 7.04 2.77 4.33
CA THR A 229 7.01 2.69 2.87
C THR A 229 7.14 4.06 2.18
N ALA A 230 6.61 5.10 2.81
CA ALA A 230 6.61 6.46 2.27
C ALA A 230 7.92 7.20 2.56
N ALA A 231 8.54 7.01 3.73
CA ALA A 231 9.82 7.64 4.07
C ALA A 231 10.94 7.25 3.07
N ASP A 232 10.90 6.02 2.58
CA ASP A 232 11.79 5.53 1.53
C ASP A 232 11.50 6.19 0.17
N ALA A 233 10.23 6.15 -0.27
CA ALA A 233 9.81 6.77 -1.52
C ALA A 233 10.04 8.29 -1.56
N TRP A 234 9.93 8.98 -0.42
CA TRP A 234 10.07 10.43 -0.34
C TRP A 234 11.51 10.90 -0.53
N GLN A 235 12.50 10.10 -0.12
CA GLN A 235 13.92 10.41 -0.39
C GLN A 235 14.29 10.26 -1.87
N HIS A 236 13.71 9.27 -2.56
CA HIS A 236 14.01 9.00 -3.97
C HIS A 236 13.34 9.96 -4.95
N ALA A 237 12.31 10.70 -4.54
CA ALA A 237 11.67 11.75 -5.34
C ALA A 237 12.54 13.02 -5.55
N GLY A 238 13.83 12.99 -5.18
CA GLY A 238 14.75 14.09 -5.47
C GLY A 238 14.55 15.32 -4.58
N TRP A 239 14.07 15.14 -3.35
CA TRP A 239 14.07 16.18 -2.32
C TRP A 239 15.24 15.97 -1.35
N PRO A 240 16.48 16.30 -1.73
CA PRO A 240 17.59 16.27 -0.79
C PRO A 240 17.35 17.38 0.25
N PHE A 241 17.11 16.97 1.49
CA PHE A 241 17.40 17.80 2.68
C PHE A 241 16.84 19.23 2.68
N MET A 242 15.56 19.44 2.37
CA MET A 242 14.90 20.61 2.92
C MET A 242 14.33 20.26 4.29
N PRO A 243 14.84 20.83 5.41
CA PRO A 243 14.12 20.77 6.67
C PRO A 243 12.71 21.29 6.43
N VAL A 244 11.71 20.58 6.95
CA VAL A 244 10.25 20.74 6.72
C VAL A 244 9.69 22.12 7.14
N ARG A 245 10.53 23.12 7.42
CA ARG A 245 10.12 24.46 7.85
C ARG A 245 9.52 25.36 6.75
N PHE A 246 9.49 24.97 5.48
CA PHE A 246 9.13 25.90 4.39
C PHE A 246 7.81 25.68 3.64
N PHE A 247 6.99 24.67 3.97
CA PHE A 247 5.76 24.38 3.22
C PHE A 247 4.45 24.90 3.83
N MET A 248 4.51 25.76 4.86
CA MET A 248 3.32 26.46 5.39
C MET A 248 3.11 27.86 4.81
N SER A 249 3.94 28.34 3.87
CA SER A 249 3.57 29.51 3.08
C SER A 249 2.61 29.06 1.96
N PRO A 250 1.37 29.57 1.88
CA PRO A 250 0.48 29.28 0.76
C PRO A 250 1.19 29.63 -0.55
N PRO A 251 0.92 28.89 -1.65
CA PRO A 251 1.50 29.24 -2.95
C PRO A 251 1.17 30.70 -3.24
N PRO A 252 2.13 31.54 -3.67
CA PRO A 252 1.85 32.92 -3.99
C PRO A 252 0.73 32.95 -5.03
N CYS A 253 -0.34 33.73 -4.76
CA CYS A 253 -1.50 33.93 -5.63
C CYS A 253 -1.17 34.47 -7.04
N SER A 254 0.10 34.55 -7.44
CA SER A 254 0.57 35.18 -8.66
C SER A 254 0.34 34.36 -9.93
N LEU A 255 0.11 33.05 -9.86
CA LEU A 255 -0.14 32.24 -11.07
C LEU A 255 -1.53 32.44 -11.69
N LEU A 256 -2.53 32.88 -10.90
CA LEU A 256 -3.85 33.25 -11.43
C LEU A 256 -3.87 34.64 -12.08
N GLN A 257 -2.90 35.50 -11.78
CA GLN A 257 -2.77 36.81 -12.44
C GLN A 257 -2.15 36.72 -13.84
N LEU A 258 -1.46 35.62 -14.17
CA LEU A 258 -0.87 35.40 -15.50
C LEU A 258 -1.88 34.99 -16.57
N PHE A 259 -3.02 34.40 -16.18
CA PHE A 259 -4.08 34.03 -17.12
C PHE A 259 -5.19 35.08 -17.27
N GLY A 260 -5.21 36.13 -16.43
CA GLY A 260 -6.21 37.20 -16.46
C GLY A 260 -5.93 38.37 -17.41
N LYS A 261 -4.76 38.42 -18.06
CA LYS A 261 -4.34 39.56 -18.91
C LYS A 261 -4.46 39.32 -20.42
N ALA A 262 -5.01 38.19 -20.86
CA ALA A 262 -5.19 37.88 -22.29
C ALA A 262 -6.63 38.10 -22.80
N ALA A 263 -7.51 38.72 -21.99
CA ALA A 263 -8.90 39.00 -22.33
C ALA A 263 -9.27 40.46 -22.03
N SER A 264 -8.52 41.38 -22.64
CA SER A 264 -8.91 42.79 -22.81
C SER A 264 -8.35 43.31 -24.12
#